data_AF-A0A292RUM7-F1
#
_entry.id   AF-A0A292RUM7-F1
#
_cell.length_a   1.000
_cell.length_b   1.000
_cell.length_c   1.000
_cell.angle_alpha   90.00
_cell.angle_beta   90.00
_cell.angle_gamma   90.00
#
_symmetry.space_group_name_H-M   'P 1'
#
loop_
_entity.id
_entity.type
_entity.pdbx_description
1 polymer ?
#
loop_
_entity_poly.entity_id
_entity_poly.type
_entity_poly.pdbx_seq_one_letter_code
_entity_poly.pdbx_strand_id
1 'polypeptide(L)'
;MCRRFIIKSLKTNFLILVITLLIIQEAVFAYTKVNVTYKTVGNTTTYYANGKVIGTYKIKMMSNGFVETEACYGDFCHYDVMTSLMAKNYIYTLKDIIKASYENKIWFAQQAQQEKQKEQIKQANKSIIVKQVVITTSNGEKISFQEDKNGDDYLVINGQRVEVIGRKLATDKNMYDYDPYPENAQLENVIAKAEQEDAYLSKKRSYEEIIYSSPLLGDLFKLVYKLRVEYGVSYEDAQKLMTFGINNKHYKPSDLLLPSEKQAIKYQKLHKETTDKLKNVTFPKL
;
A
#
# COMPACT_ATOMS: atom_id res chain seq x y z
N MET A 1 -44.51 -19.82 -25.72
CA MET A 1 -44.28 -20.45 -24.40
C MET A 1 -42.92 -20.11 -23.74
N CYS A 2 -41.93 -19.53 -24.44
CA CYS A 2 -40.58 -19.32 -23.88
C CYS A 2 -40.42 -18.18 -22.85
N ARG A 3 -41.28 -17.13 -22.85
CA ARG A 3 -41.14 -15.99 -21.91
C ARG A 3 -41.48 -16.33 -20.45
N ARG A 4 -42.43 -17.25 -20.21
CA ARG A 4 -42.85 -17.63 -18.85
C ARG A 4 -41.80 -18.49 -18.13
N PHE A 5 -40.99 -19.26 -18.87
CA PHE A 5 -39.94 -20.11 -18.31
C PHE A 5 -38.72 -19.30 -17.84
N ILE A 6 -38.32 -18.29 -18.62
CA ILE A 6 -37.17 -17.42 -18.30
C ILE A 6 -37.43 -16.60 -17.03
N ILE A 7 -38.64 -16.06 -16.87
CA ILE A 7 -39.01 -15.27 -15.68
C ILE A 7 -39.09 -16.15 -14.43
N LYS A 8 -39.52 -17.42 -14.56
CA LYS A 8 -39.50 -18.38 -13.43
C LYS A 8 -38.07 -18.68 -13.00
N SER A 9 -37.18 -18.99 -13.94
CA SER A 9 -35.76 -19.27 -13.68
C SER A 9 -35.01 -18.08 -13.05
N LEU A 10 -35.25 -16.86 -13.54
CA LEU A 10 -34.63 -15.65 -12.97
C LEU A 10 -35.06 -15.40 -11.52
N LYS A 11 -36.34 -15.60 -11.20
CA LYS A 11 -36.87 -15.45 -9.84
C LYS A 11 -36.33 -16.52 -8.90
N THR A 12 -36.16 -17.74 -9.37
CA THR A 12 -35.58 -18.83 -8.57
C THR A 12 -34.09 -18.58 -8.28
N ASN A 13 -33.31 -18.10 -9.25
CA ASN A 13 -31.90 -17.78 -9.05
C ASN A 13 -31.67 -16.57 -8.13
N PHE A 14 -32.51 -15.52 -8.22
CA PHE A 14 -32.46 -14.41 -7.27
C PHE A 14 -32.86 -14.83 -5.86
N LEU A 15 -33.87 -15.69 -5.72
CA LEU A 15 -34.29 -16.23 -4.43
C LEU A 15 -33.16 -17.07 -3.80
N ILE A 16 -32.49 -17.91 -4.58
CA ILE A 16 -31.35 -18.70 -4.10
C ILE A 16 -30.23 -17.76 -3.64
N LEU A 17 -29.91 -16.72 -4.41
CA LEU A 17 -28.83 -15.78 -4.09
C LEU A 17 -29.12 -14.94 -2.84
N VAL A 18 -30.39 -14.57 -2.62
CA VAL A 18 -30.86 -13.91 -1.39
C VAL A 18 -30.80 -14.87 -0.20
N ILE A 19 -31.19 -16.14 -0.38
CA ILE A 19 -31.10 -17.16 0.67
C ILE A 19 -29.63 -17.44 1.02
N THR A 20 -28.71 -17.56 0.05
CA THR A 20 -27.29 -17.72 0.37
C THR A 20 -26.70 -16.48 1.04
N LEU A 21 -27.09 -15.27 0.64
CA LEU A 21 -26.68 -14.04 1.35
C LEU A 21 -27.20 -13.99 2.78
N LEU A 22 -28.47 -14.39 3.01
CA LEU A 22 -29.06 -14.49 4.33
C LEU A 22 -28.40 -15.57 5.18
N ILE A 23 -28.08 -16.74 4.62
CA ILE A 23 -27.36 -17.81 5.33
C ILE A 23 -25.92 -17.38 5.65
N ILE A 24 -25.24 -16.64 4.77
CA ILE A 24 -23.90 -16.10 5.03
C ILE A 24 -23.98 -15.01 6.11
N GLN A 25 -24.96 -14.12 6.07
CA GLN A 25 -25.17 -13.12 7.12
C GLN A 25 -25.53 -13.77 8.46
N GLU A 26 -26.46 -14.73 8.48
CA GLU A 26 -26.82 -15.46 9.70
C GLU A 26 -25.66 -16.35 10.20
N ALA A 27 -24.82 -16.91 9.34
CA ALA A 27 -23.60 -17.61 9.77
C ALA A 27 -22.58 -16.64 10.40
N VAL A 28 -22.47 -15.42 9.88
CA VAL A 28 -21.61 -14.36 10.46
C VAL A 28 -22.17 -13.83 11.78
N PHE A 29 -23.50 -13.76 11.95
CA PHE A 29 -24.16 -13.28 13.16
C PHE A 29 -24.45 -14.36 14.22
N ALA A 30 -24.59 -15.64 13.84
CA ALA A 30 -24.85 -16.75 14.77
C ALA A 30 -23.57 -17.30 15.43
N TYR A 31 -22.39 -17.03 14.86
CA TYR A 31 -21.10 -17.52 15.39
C TYR A 31 -20.57 -16.73 16.60
N THR A 32 -21.24 -15.65 17.02
CA THR A 32 -20.74 -14.75 18.09
C THR A 32 -21.41 -14.96 19.44
N LYS A 33 -22.32 -15.93 19.59
CA LYS A 33 -22.82 -16.33 20.91
C LYS A 33 -22.23 -17.67 21.30
N VAL A 34 -21.04 -17.65 21.90
CA VAL A 34 -20.49 -18.87 22.49
C VAL A 34 -21.40 -19.27 23.65
N ASN A 35 -22.09 -20.39 23.51
CA ASN A 35 -22.84 -20.97 24.61
C ASN A 35 -21.88 -21.80 25.47
N VAL A 36 -21.58 -21.31 26.66
CA VAL A 36 -20.79 -22.04 27.65
C VAL A 36 -21.72 -22.87 28.51
N THR A 37 -21.47 -24.16 28.60
CA THR A 37 -22.09 -25.07 29.57
C THR A 37 -21.05 -25.50 30.59
N TYR A 38 -21.48 -26.00 31.74
CA TYR A 38 -20.56 -26.53 32.74
C TYR A 38 -21.13 -27.78 33.39
N LYS A 39 -20.24 -28.61 33.91
CA LYS A 39 -20.59 -29.81 34.69
C LYS A 39 -19.69 -29.89 35.90
N THR A 40 -20.29 -30.10 37.07
CA THR A 40 -19.56 -30.33 38.32
C THR A 40 -19.55 -31.82 38.65
N VAL A 41 -18.37 -32.37 38.92
CA VAL A 41 -18.16 -33.74 39.38
C VAL A 41 -17.22 -33.68 40.58
N GLY A 42 -17.71 -34.11 41.75
CA GLY A 42 -16.96 -33.97 43.00
C GLY A 42 -16.63 -32.50 43.29
N ASN A 43 -15.35 -32.20 43.45
CA ASN A 43 -14.84 -30.87 43.75
C ASN A 43 -14.39 -30.07 42.52
N THR A 44 -14.68 -30.55 41.31
CA THR A 44 -14.24 -29.95 40.06
C THR A 44 -15.42 -29.59 39.17
N THR A 45 -15.47 -28.35 38.72
CA THR A 45 -16.36 -27.85 37.68
C THR A 45 -15.59 -27.68 36.38
N THR A 46 -16.06 -28.30 35.30
CA THR A 46 -15.48 -28.17 33.97
C THR A 46 -16.41 -27.36 33.08
N TYR A 47 -15.86 -26.38 32.37
CA TYR A 47 -16.57 -25.52 31.43
C TYR A 47 -16.33 -25.99 30.00
N TYR A 48 -17.40 -26.00 29.20
CA TYR A 48 -17.39 -26.48 27.84
C TYR A 48 -17.97 -25.44 26.89
N ALA A 49 -17.34 -25.31 25.72
CA ALA A 49 -17.94 -24.68 24.55
C ALA A 49 -17.69 -25.53 23.32
N ASN A 50 -18.71 -25.69 22.46
CA ASN A 50 -18.63 -26.47 21.22
C ASN A 50 -18.04 -27.88 21.43
N GLY A 51 -18.42 -28.54 22.54
CA GLY A 51 -17.94 -29.89 22.88
C GLY A 51 -16.48 -29.98 23.36
N LYS A 52 -15.78 -28.85 23.53
CA LYS A 52 -14.40 -28.80 24.03
C LYS A 52 -14.35 -28.21 25.43
N VAL A 53 -13.41 -28.70 26.24
CA VAL A 53 -13.09 -28.09 27.54
C VAL A 53 -12.40 -26.75 27.29
N ILE A 54 -12.93 -25.69 27.91
CA ILE A 54 -12.40 -24.33 27.79
C ILE A 54 -11.92 -23.75 29.13
N GLY A 55 -12.23 -24.44 30.22
CA GLY A 55 -11.69 -24.11 31.52
C GLY A 55 -12.11 -25.10 32.60
N THR A 56 -11.46 -25.01 33.75
CA THR A 56 -11.73 -25.83 34.93
C THR A 56 -11.70 -24.98 36.18
N TYR A 57 -12.55 -25.30 37.15
CA TYR A 57 -12.58 -24.70 38.46
C TYR A 57 -12.58 -25.80 39.52
N LYS A 58 -11.54 -25.86 40.35
CA LYS A 58 -11.42 -26.84 41.43
C LYS A 58 -11.56 -26.14 42.77
N ILE A 59 -12.20 -26.80 43.72
CA ILE A 59 -12.31 -26.34 45.10
C ILE A 59 -11.70 -27.36 46.05
N LYS A 60 -11.08 -26.89 47.14
CA LYS A 60 -10.51 -27.74 48.18
C LYS A 60 -10.81 -27.11 49.54
N MET A 61 -11.51 -27.86 50.39
CA MET A 61 -11.85 -27.42 51.73
C MET A 61 -10.59 -27.34 52.61
N MET A 62 -10.46 -26.25 53.36
CA MET A 62 -9.42 -26.06 54.35
C MET A 62 -9.94 -26.39 55.76
N SER A 63 -9.02 -26.71 56.69
CA SER A 63 -9.35 -27.02 58.08
C SER A 63 -9.96 -25.83 58.85
N ASN A 64 -9.69 -24.60 58.41
CA ASN A 64 -10.18 -23.36 59.00
C ASN A 64 -11.57 -22.91 58.46
N GLY A 65 -12.23 -23.74 57.64
CA GLY A 65 -13.57 -23.44 57.08
C GLY A 65 -13.57 -22.61 55.79
N PHE A 66 -12.41 -22.15 55.32
CA PHE A 66 -12.25 -21.53 54.00
C PHE A 66 -12.05 -22.58 52.89
N VAL A 67 -12.07 -22.12 51.65
CA VAL A 67 -11.91 -22.94 50.45
C VAL A 67 -10.78 -22.37 49.60
N GLU A 68 -9.79 -23.21 49.30
CA GLU A 68 -8.80 -22.97 48.24
C GLU A 68 -9.45 -23.26 46.89
N THR A 69 -9.21 -22.40 45.92
CA THR A 69 -9.80 -22.51 44.59
C THR A 69 -8.74 -22.38 43.51
N GLU A 70 -8.89 -23.13 42.42
CA GLU A 70 -8.03 -23.10 41.23
C GLU A 70 -8.92 -22.95 40.00
N ALA A 71 -8.82 -21.82 39.30
CA ALA A 71 -9.53 -21.56 38.05
C ALA A 71 -8.55 -21.50 36.88
N CYS A 72 -8.58 -22.50 35.99
CA CYS A 72 -7.72 -22.55 34.80
C CYS A 72 -8.53 -22.27 33.53
N TYR A 73 -8.10 -21.29 32.74
CA TYR A 73 -8.67 -20.93 31.44
C TYR A 73 -7.68 -20.06 30.65
N GLY A 74 -7.80 -20.00 29.32
CA GLY A 74 -6.99 -19.08 28.51
C GLY A 74 -5.48 -19.27 28.65
N ASP A 75 -5.02 -20.52 28.85
CA ASP A 75 -3.62 -20.91 29.02
C ASP A 75 -2.97 -20.51 30.38
N PHE A 76 -3.77 -20.02 31.35
CA PHE A 76 -3.32 -19.67 32.71
C PHE A 76 -4.22 -20.29 33.80
N CYS A 77 -3.72 -20.32 35.04
CA CYS A 77 -4.48 -20.73 36.23
C CYS A 77 -4.40 -19.65 37.32
N HIS A 78 -5.54 -19.35 37.91
CA HIS A 78 -5.71 -18.42 39.03
C HIS A 78 -6.01 -19.20 40.31
N TYR A 79 -5.43 -18.76 41.42
CA TYR A 79 -5.63 -19.38 42.73
C TYR A 79 -6.13 -18.35 43.72
N ASP A 80 -7.21 -18.66 44.43
CA ASP A 80 -7.83 -17.78 45.43
C ASP A 80 -8.28 -18.57 46.65
N VAL A 81 -8.36 -17.88 47.80
CA VAL A 81 -8.98 -18.39 49.03
C VAL A 81 -10.24 -17.60 49.32
N MET A 82 -11.36 -18.30 49.49
CA MET A 82 -12.66 -17.66 49.71
C MET A 82 -13.55 -18.48 50.64
N THR A 83 -14.68 -17.90 51.06
CA THR A 83 -15.67 -18.64 51.85
C THR A 83 -16.34 -19.74 51.02
N SER A 84 -16.86 -20.78 51.66
CA SER A 84 -17.56 -21.88 50.94
C SER A 84 -18.74 -21.38 50.11
N LEU A 85 -19.47 -20.36 50.58
CA LEU A 85 -20.57 -19.76 49.83
C LEU A 85 -20.07 -19.01 48.59
N MET A 86 -18.99 -18.23 48.73
CA MET A 86 -18.36 -17.54 47.60
C MET A 86 -17.87 -18.55 46.56
N ALA A 87 -17.17 -19.61 46.97
CA ALA A 87 -16.66 -20.63 46.05
C ALA A 87 -17.78 -21.32 45.24
N LYS A 88 -18.92 -21.60 45.87
CA LYS A 88 -20.09 -22.17 45.17
C LYS A 88 -20.68 -21.19 44.16
N ASN A 89 -20.78 -19.91 44.49
CA ASN A 89 -21.37 -18.90 43.61
C ASN A 89 -20.41 -18.45 42.50
N TYR A 90 -19.09 -18.54 42.74
CA TYR A 90 -18.07 -18.11 41.80
C TYR A 90 -18.08 -18.92 40.49
N ILE A 91 -18.68 -20.11 40.49
CA ILE A 91 -18.92 -20.91 39.27
C ILE A 91 -19.65 -20.10 38.18
N TYR A 92 -20.64 -19.29 38.57
CA TYR A 92 -21.41 -18.48 37.63
C TYR A 92 -20.60 -17.29 37.10
N THR A 93 -19.86 -16.62 37.98
CA THR A 93 -18.95 -15.53 37.58
C THR A 93 -17.86 -16.03 36.64
N LEU A 94 -17.24 -17.17 36.95
CA LEU A 94 -16.23 -17.79 36.11
C LEU A 94 -16.78 -18.21 34.75
N LYS A 95 -18.05 -18.63 34.66
CA LYS A 95 -18.68 -18.94 33.38
C LYS A 95 -18.57 -17.78 32.39
N ASP A 96 -18.89 -16.56 32.85
CA ASP A 96 -18.89 -15.37 32.00
C ASP A 96 -17.45 -14.90 31.68
N ILE A 97 -16.54 -14.98 32.65
CA ILE A 97 -15.11 -14.68 32.43
C ILE A 97 -14.50 -15.63 31.40
N ILE A 98 -14.72 -16.94 31.56
CA ILE A 98 -14.21 -17.98 30.66
C ILE A 98 -14.84 -17.81 29.27
N LYS A 99 -16.13 -17.48 29.19
CA LYS A 99 -16.80 -17.17 27.93
C LYS A 99 -16.11 -16.01 27.20
N ALA A 100 -15.91 -14.88 27.88
CA ALA A 100 -15.26 -13.70 27.28
C ALA A 100 -13.82 -14.02 26.84
N SER A 101 -13.06 -14.75 27.67
CA SER A 101 -11.70 -15.20 27.33
C SER A 101 -11.68 -16.07 26.07
N TYR A 102 -12.60 -17.02 25.96
CA TYR A 102 -12.70 -17.92 24.81
C TYR A 102 -13.16 -17.21 23.53
N GLU A 103 -14.13 -16.30 23.63
CA GLU A 103 -14.58 -15.45 22.52
C GLU A 103 -13.43 -14.58 21.97
N ASN A 104 -12.64 -13.97 22.86
CA ASN A 104 -11.45 -13.22 22.48
C ASN A 104 -10.41 -14.10 21.78
N LYS A 105 -10.13 -15.31 22.29
CA LYS A 105 -9.19 -16.26 21.66
C LYS A 105 -9.61 -16.62 20.24
N ILE A 106 -10.90 -16.86 20.01
CA ILE A 106 -11.43 -17.12 18.66
C ILE A 106 -11.26 -15.88 17.77
N TRP A 107 -11.62 -14.69 18.26
CA TRP A 107 -11.52 -13.46 17.50
C TRP A 107 -10.08 -13.17 17.05
N PHE A 108 -9.10 -13.29 17.96
CA PHE A 108 -7.68 -13.12 17.63
C PHE A 108 -7.20 -14.15 16.61
N ALA A 109 -7.61 -15.42 16.75
CA ALA A 109 -7.25 -16.46 15.78
C ALA A 109 -7.82 -16.15 14.38
N GLN A 110 -9.05 -15.63 14.30
CA GLN A 110 -9.67 -15.21 13.04
C GLN A 110 -8.94 -14.02 12.42
N GLN A 111 -8.58 -13.01 13.22
CA GLN A 111 -7.79 -11.86 12.76
C GLN A 111 -6.44 -12.31 12.19
N ALA A 112 -5.71 -13.16 12.92
CA ALA A 112 -4.43 -13.70 12.46
C ALA A 112 -4.57 -14.50 11.15
N GLN A 113 -5.65 -15.26 10.98
CA GLN A 113 -5.92 -15.96 9.72
C GLN A 113 -6.24 -15.00 8.57
N GLN A 114 -7.04 -13.96 8.82
CA GLN A 114 -7.35 -12.94 7.83
C GLN A 114 -6.10 -12.14 7.42
N GLU A 115 -5.23 -11.81 8.37
CA GLU A 115 -3.95 -11.14 8.10
C GLU A 115 -3.04 -12.00 7.22
N LYS A 116 -2.89 -13.30 7.54
CA LYS A 116 -2.14 -14.24 6.69
C LYS A 116 -2.70 -14.32 5.27
N GLN A 117 -4.03 -14.38 5.12
CA GLN A 117 -4.65 -14.37 3.80
C GLN A 117 -4.42 -13.06 3.04
N LYS A 118 -4.52 -11.91 3.72
CA LYS A 118 -4.23 -10.60 3.14
C LYS A 118 -2.78 -10.50 2.68
N GLU A 119 -1.83 -10.99 3.48
CA GLU A 119 -0.41 -11.02 3.10
C GLU A 119 -0.16 -11.94 1.91
N GLN A 120 -0.75 -13.13 1.87
CA GLN A 120 -0.65 -14.03 0.73
C GLN A 120 -1.18 -13.39 -0.56
N ILE A 121 -2.34 -12.73 -0.50
CA ILE A 121 -2.90 -11.99 -1.63
C ILE A 121 -1.98 -10.84 -2.04
N LYS A 122 -1.46 -10.08 -1.08
CA LYS A 122 -0.53 -8.97 -1.35
C LYS A 122 0.73 -9.48 -2.07
N GLN A 123 1.32 -10.58 -1.62
CA GLN A 123 2.50 -11.17 -2.25
C GLN A 123 2.18 -11.70 -3.66
N ALA A 124 1.06 -12.40 -3.84
CA ALA A 124 0.62 -12.87 -5.14
C ALA A 124 0.34 -11.71 -6.13
N ASN A 125 -0.19 -10.59 -5.64
CA ASN A 125 -0.42 -9.40 -6.45
C ASN A 125 0.89 -8.74 -6.91
N LYS A 126 2.01 -8.87 -6.17
CA LYS A 126 3.30 -8.26 -6.56
C LYS A 126 3.83 -8.79 -7.88
N SER A 127 3.52 -10.03 -8.26
CA SER A 127 3.95 -10.61 -9.54
C SER A 127 3.06 -10.21 -10.71
N ILE A 128 1.89 -9.60 -10.45
CA ILE A 128 0.95 -9.19 -11.49
C ILE A 128 1.26 -7.74 -11.85
N ILE A 129 1.85 -7.52 -13.03
CA ILE A 129 2.14 -6.18 -13.54
C ILE A 129 0.91 -5.65 -14.29
N VAL A 130 0.41 -4.49 -13.88
CA VAL A 130 -0.78 -3.86 -14.45
C VAL A 130 -0.46 -2.76 -15.46
N LYS A 131 0.71 -2.13 -15.33
CA LYS A 131 1.22 -1.15 -16.30
C LYS A 131 2.73 -1.24 -16.41
N GLN A 132 3.24 -1.08 -17.64
CA GLN A 132 4.66 -1.12 -17.91
C GLN A 132 5.05 -0.17 -19.04
N VAL A 133 6.19 0.51 -18.88
CA VAL A 133 6.88 1.23 -19.96
C VAL A 133 8.31 0.70 -20.03
N VAL A 134 8.80 0.40 -21.23
CA VAL A 134 10.13 -0.20 -21.44
C VAL A 134 10.89 0.60 -22.50
N ILE A 135 12.17 0.81 -22.25
CA ILE A 135 13.12 1.33 -23.22
C ILE A 135 14.36 0.42 -23.27
N THR A 136 15.12 0.51 -24.36
CA THR A 136 16.42 -0.15 -24.49
C THR A 136 17.46 0.94 -24.74
N THR A 137 18.46 1.04 -23.86
CA THR A 137 19.52 2.05 -23.99
C THR A 137 20.40 1.75 -25.19
N SER A 138 21.21 2.74 -25.60
CA SER A 138 22.22 2.56 -26.65
C SER A 138 23.24 1.45 -26.31
N ASN A 139 23.45 1.19 -25.02
CA ASN A 139 24.33 0.13 -24.52
C ASN A 139 23.63 -1.24 -24.41
N GLY A 140 22.36 -1.35 -24.81
CA GLY A 140 21.59 -2.58 -24.82
C GLY A 140 20.91 -2.93 -23.49
N GLU A 141 20.97 -2.06 -22.48
CA GLU A 141 20.29 -2.28 -21.20
C GLU A 141 18.79 -2.09 -21.35
N LYS A 142 18.01 -2.98 -20.76
CA LYS A 142 16.54 -2.89 -20.74
C LYS A 142 16.09 -2.22 -19.45
N ILE A 143 15.61 -0.99 -19.56
CA ILE A 143 15.07 -0.24 -18.44
C ILE A 143 13.56 -0.25 -18.56
N SER A 144 12.86 -0.56 -17.47
CA SER A 144 11.41 -0.47 -17.42
C SER A 144 10.90 0.06 -16.10
N PHE A 145 9.80 0.79 -16.18
CA PHE A 145 8.96 1.11 -15.04
C PHE A 145 7.76 0.19 -15.04
N GLN A 146 7.42 -0.36 -13.87
CA GLN A 146 6.36 -1.35 -13.72
C GLN A 146 5.50 -1.01 -12.51
N GLU A 147 4.18 -1.02 -12.67
CA GLU A 147 3.23 -0.97 -11.56
C GLU A 147 2.67 -2.37 -11.32
N ASP A 148 2.71 -2.84 -10.08
CA ASP A 148 2.06 -4.10 -9.71
C ASP A 148 0.59 -3.91 -9.31
N LYS A 149 -0.15 -5.01 -9.14
CA LYS A 149 -1.57 -4.97 -8.79
C LYS A 149 -1.86 -4.38 -7.41
N ASN A 150 -0.86 -4.26 -6.52
CA ASN A 150 -1.02 -3.51 -5.25
C ASN A 150 -0.86 -2.00 -5.43
N GLY A 151 -0.49 -1.57 -6.64
CA GLY A 151 -0.15 -0.21 -7.00
C GLY A 151 1.26 0.19 -6.60
N ASP A 152 2.16 -0.74 -6.29
CA ASP A 152 3.56 -0.39 -6.03
C ASP A 152 4.28 -0.22 -7.38
N ASP A 153 5.03 0.88 -7.53
CA ASP A 153 5.77 1.22 -8.75
C ASP A 153 7.26 0.92 -8.58
N TYR A 154 7.86 0.29 -9.59
CA TYR A 154 9.25 -0.16 -9.54
C TYR A 154 10.06 0.32 -10.73
N LEU A 155 11.33 0.65 -10.48
CA LEU A 155 12.37 0.63 -11.50
C LEU A 155 12.92 -0.79 -11.65
N VAL A 156 12.95 -1.26 -12.89
CA VAL A 156 13.48 -2.56 -13.27
C VAL A 156 14.54 -2.38 -14.33
N ILE A 157 15.76 -2.85 -14.07
CA ILE A 157 16.88 -2.84 -15.01
C ILE A 157 17.26 -4.29 -15.30
N ASN A 158 17.29 -4.66 -16.58
CA ASN A 158 17.63 -6.01 -17.05
C ASN A 158 16.83 -7.13 -16.35
N GLY A 159 15.56 -6.85 -16.04
CA GLY A 159 14.65 -7.80 -15.37
C GLY A 159 14.75 -7.84 -13.84
N GLN A 160 15.69 -7.11 -13.24
CA GLN A 160 15.83 -7.02 -11.79
C GLN A 160 15.16 -5.75 -11.25
N ARG A 161 14.32 -5.89 -10.22
CA ARG A 161 13.79 -4.74 -9.46
C ARG A 161 14.93 -4.09 -8.69
N VAL A 162 15.21 -2.84 -9.04
CA VAL A 162 16.30 -2.06 -8.44
C VAL A 162 15.76 -1.21 -7.29
N GLU A 163 14.60 -0.58 -7.48
CA GLU A 163 14.05 0.39 -6.53
C GLU A 163 12.52 0.43 -6.60
N VAL A 164 11.88 0.74 -5.46
CA VAL A 164 10.47 1.16 -5.39
C VAL A 164 10.43 2.66 -5.58
N ILE A 165 9.82 3.12 -6.68
CA ILE A 165 9.90 4.52 -7.12
C ILE A 165 8.66 5.33 -6.76
N GLY A 166 7.62 4.66 -6.25
CA GLY A 166 6.39 5.29 -5.82
C GLY A 166 5.26 4.30 -5.63
N ARG A 167 4.06 4.86 -5.48
CA ARG A 167 2.84 4.09 -5.37
C ARG A 167 1.74 4.75 -6.18
N LYS A 168 1.12 3.98 -7.07
CA LYS A 168 0.05 4.36 -7.99
C LYS A 168 0.38 5.53 -8.92
N LEU A 169 1.66 5.76 -9.20
CA LEU A 169 2.11 6.75 -10.17
C LEU A 169 1.48 6.45 -11.55
N ALA A 170 1.33 5.17 -11.87
CA ALA A 170 0.92 4.74 -13.19
C ALA A 170 -0.60 4.76 -13.40
N THR A 171 -1.41 4.60 -12.35
CA THR A 171 -2.87 4.44 -12.46
C THR A 171 -3.74 5.44 -11.69
N ASP A 172 -3.24 6.15 -10.68
CA ASP A 172 -4.08 7.06 -9.89
C ASP A 172 -4.06 8.51 -10.41
N LYS A 173 -5.14 8.89 -11.11
CA LYS A 173 -5.33 10.26 -11.65
C LYS A 173 -5.58 11.29 -10.55
N ASN A 174 -6.06 10.82 -9.40
CA ASN A 174 -6.40 11.63 -8.25
C ASN A 174 -5.31 11.54 -7.18
N MET A 175 -4.11 11.09 -7.55
CA MET A 175 -2.95 11.21 -6.67
C MET A 175 -2.69 12.70 -6.43
N TYR A 176 -3.32 13.21 -5.37
CA TYR A 176 -3.19 14.57 -4.90
C TYR A 176 -1.80 14.71 -4.31
N ASP A 177 -0.86 15.18 -5.12
CA ASP A 177 0.35 15.76 -4.59
C ASP A 177 -0.02 17.15 -4.10
N TYR A 178 -0.20 17.28 -2.78
CA TYR A 178 -0.48 18.58 -2.17
C TYR A 178 0.79 19.42 -2.23
N ASP A 179 0.93 20.17 -3.31
CA ASP A 179 1.89 21.26 -3.41
C ASP A 179 1.16 22.60 -3.16
N PRO A 180 1.36 23.24 -2.00
CA PRO A 180 0.76 24.54 -1.72
C PRO A 180 1.31 25.66 -2.62
N TYR A 181 2.40 25.44 -3.36
CA TYR A 181 3.05 26.43 -4.22
C TYR A 181 3.46 25.85 -5.58
N PRO A 182 2.49 25.50 -6.44
CA PRO A 182 2.73 24.76 -7.70
C PRO A 182 3.67 25.48 -8.68
N GLU A 183 3.76 26.81 -8.60
CA GLU A 183 4.72 27.60 -9.39
C GLU A 183 6.15 27.29 -8.97
N ASN A 184 6.43 27.15 -7.68
CA ASN A 184 7.78 26.87 -7.15
C ASN A 184 8.27 25.45 -7.48
N ALA A 185 7.37 24.53 -7.83
CA ALA A 185 7.72 23.18 -8.26
C ALA A 185 8.11 23.09 -9.75
N GLN A 186 7.99 24.16 -10.53
CA GLN A 186 8.56 24.20 -11.88
C GLN A 186 10.08 24.17 -11.81
N LEU A 187 10.72 23.35 -12.66
CA LEU A 187 12.17 23.16 -12.66
C LEU A 187 12.93 24.49 -12.75
N GLU A 188 12.45 25.41 -13.59
CA GLU A 188 13.06 26.74 -13.77
C GLU A 188 13.08 27.55 -12.46
N ASN A 189 12.00 27.50 -11.67
CA ASN A 189 11.90 28.23 -10.40
C ASN A 189 12.76 27.58 -9.31
N VAL A 190 12.86 26.24 -9.29
CA VAL A 190 13.78 25.51 -8.41
C VAL A 190 15.23 25.94 -8.67
N ILE A 191 15.62 26.01 -9.95
CA ILE A 191 16.97 26.44 -10.35
C ILE A 191 17.21 27.89 -9.97
N ALA A 192 16.30 28.80 -10.31
CA ALA A 192 16.44 30.22 -10.02
C ALA A 192 16.60 30.49 -8.50
N LYS A 193 15.83 29.78 -7.67
CA LYS A 193 15.94 29.87 -6.22
C LYS A 193 17.29 29.33 -5.73
N ALA A 194 17.74 28.19 -6.24
CA ALA A 194 19.03 27.62 -5.85
C ALA A 194 20.20 28.55 -6.24
N GLU A 195 20.15 29.17 -7.43
CA GLU A 195 21.15 30.15 -7.86
C GLU A 195 21.18 31.39 -6.94
N GLN A 196 20.01 31.84 -6.47
CA GLN A 196 19.91 32.95 -5.51
C GLN A 196 20.52 32.58 -4.15
N GLU A 197 20.21 31.40 -3.64
CA GLU A 197 20.78 30.88 -2.38
C GLU A 197 22.31 30.72 -2.48
N ASP A 198 22.80 30.29 -3.64
CA ASP A 198 24.23 30.05 -3.88
C ASP A 198 25.02 31.33 -4.20
N ALA A 199 24.36 32.48 -4.33
CA ALA A 199 24.97 33.74 -4.78
C ALA A 199 26.20 34.16 -3.94
N TYR A 200 26.20 33.82 -2.65
CA TYR A 200 27.26 34.17 -1.71
C TYR A 200 28.10 32.96 -1.23
N LEU A 201 27.84 31.76 -1.76
CA LEU A 201 28.59 30.57 -1.40
C LEU A 201 29.89 30.49 -2.22
N SER A 202 30.98 30.10 -1.55
CA SER A 202 32.28 29.86 -2.20
C SER A 202 32.25 28.65 -3.14
N LYS A 203 31.38 27.67 -2.85
CA LYS A 203 31.11 26.52 -3.69
C LYS A 203 29.63 26.47 -4.02
N LYS A 204 29.31 26.65 -5.31
CA LYS A 204 27.94 26.54 -5.83
C LYS A 204 27.57 25.07 -6.02
N ARG A 205 26.29 24.74 -5.81
CA ARG A 205 25.73 23.42 -6.11
C ARG A 205 25.77 23.17 -7.61
N SER A 206 25.94 21.91 -8.01
CA SER A 206 25.81 21.54 -9.42
C SER A 206 24.34 21.50 -9.86
N TYR A 207 24.11 21.52 -11.17
CA TYR A 207 22.75 21.40 -11.72
C TYR A 207 22.08 20.09 -11.30
N GLU A 208 22.83 19.00 -11.32
CA GLU A 208 22.39 17.66 -10.90
C GLU A 208 22.10 17.62 -9.40
N GLU A 209 22.96 18.24 -8.57
CA GLU A 209 22.77 18.34 -7.13
C GLU A 209 21.47 19.08 -6.77
N ILE A 210 21.19 20.19 -7.46
CA ILE A 210 19.94 20.94 -7.30
C ILE A 210 18.74 20.05 -7.63
N ILE A 211 18.77 19.33 -8.75
CA ILE A 211 17.65 18.47 -9.16
C ILE A 211 17.44 17.31 -8.18
N TYR A 212 18.49 16.55 -7.88
CA TYR A 212 18.37 15.33 -7.06
C TYR A 212 17.97 15.61 -5.62
N SER A 213 18.41 16.74 -5.07
CA SER A 213 18.10 17.15 -3.69
C SER A 213 16.75 17.85 -3.53
N SER A 214 16.11 18.26 -4.63
CA SER A 214 14.93 19.13 -4.54
C SER A 214 13.71 18.35 -4.02
N PRO A 215 13.09 18.81 -2.92
CA PRO A 215 11.83 18.25 -2.44
C PRO A 215 10.64 18.71 -3.29
N LEU A 216 10.81 19.77 -4.08
CA LEU A 216 9.76 20.33 -4.94
C LEU A 216 9.65 19.59 -6.29
N LEU A 217 10.66 18.79 -6.64
CA LEU A 217 10.62 17.97 -7.84
C LEU A 217 9.94 16.61 -7.57
N GLY A 218 9.21 16.09 -8.55
CA GLY A 218 8.57 14.77 -8.48
C GLY A 218 9.58 13.64 -8.63
N ASP A 219 9.34 12.53 -7.94
CA ASP A 219 10.29 11.39 -7.89
C ASP A 219 10.48 10.72 -9.25
N LEU A 220 9.39 10.57 -10.03
CA LEU A 220 9.48 10.08 -11.40
C LEU A 220 10.38 10.97 -12.27
N PHE A 221 10.24 12.30 -12.16
CA PHE A 221 11.07 13.25 -12.91
C PHE A 221 12.54 13.14 -12.51
N LYS A 222 12.84 13.19 -11.20
CA LYS A 222 14.20 13.05 -10.67
C LYS A 222 14.87 11.77 -11.14
N LEU A 223 14.14 10.66 -11.09
CA LEU A 223 14.64 9.36 -11.51
C LEU A 223 14.92 9.31 -13.02
N VAL A 224 13.97 9.76 -13.84
CA VAL A 224 14.17 9.78 -15.30
C VAL A 224 15.34 10.69 -15.67
N TYR A 225 15.46 11.86 -15.03
CA TYR A 225 16.60 12.75 -15.22
C TYR A 225 17.92 12.07 -14.87
N LYS A 226 17.97 11.36 -13.73
CA LYS A 226 19.14 10.58 -13.32
C LYS A 226 19.53 9.52 -14.36
N LEU A 227 18.55 8.81 -14.92
CA LEU A 227 18.79 7.85 -15.99
C LEU A 227 19.36 8.50 -17.27
N ARG A 228 18.98 9.75 -17.59
CA ARG A 228 19.60 10.48 -18.71
C ARG A 228 21.08 10.77 -18.45
N VAL A 229 21.39 11.27 -17.26
CA VAL A 229 22.74 11.70 -16.90
C VAL A 229 23.67 10.51 -16.69
N GLU A 230 23.24 9.51 -15.94
CA GLU A 230 24.11 8.42 -15.48
C GLU A 230 24.06 7.17 -16.38
N TYR A 231 22.92 6.92 -17.05
CA TYR A 231 22.71 5.72 -17.87
C TYR A 231 22.65 6.01 -19.38
N GLY A 232 22.90 7.26 -19.79
CA GLY A 232 22.92 7.66 -21.19
C GLY A 232 21.57 7.49 -21.91
N VAL A 233 20.45 7.55 -21.16
CA VAL A 233 19.11 7.46 -21.75
C VAL A 233 18.86 8.67 -22.66
N SER A 234 18.47 8.40 -23.91
CA SER A 234 18.15 9.41 -24.91
C SER A 234 17.01 10.33 -24.44
N TYR A 235 16.91 11.53 -25.02
CA TYR A 235 15.80 12.43 -24.70
C TYR A 235 14.45 11.79 -25.06
N GLU A 236 14.37 11.13 -26.21
CA GLU A 236 13.16 10.49 -26.71
C GLU A 236 12.72 9.32 -25.82
N ASP A 237 13.67 8.51 -25.34
CA ASP A 237 13.37 7.41 -24.42
C ASP A 237 13.02 7.92 -23.03
N ALA A 238 13.64 9.01 -22.57
CA ALA A 238 13.26 9.66 -21.33
C ALA A 238 11.82 10.21 -21.40
N GLN A 239 11.43 10.79 -22.53
CA GLN A 239 10.04 11.20 -22.76
C GLN A 239 9.08 10.02 -22.70
N LYS A 240 9.43 8.86 -23.30
CA LYS A 240 8.64 7.63 -23.18
C LYS A 240 8.52 7.19 -21.74
N LEU A 241 9.62 7.16 -20.98
CA LEU A 241 9.62 6.78 -19.57
C LEU A 241 8.71 7.67 -18.73
N MET A 242 8.67 8.98 -18.99
CA MET A 242 7.73 9.90 -18.33
C MET A 242 6.25 9.59 -18.61
N THR A 243 5.92 8.82 -19.65
CA THR A 243 4.51 8.39 -19.88
C THR A 243 4.05 7.32 -18.89
N PHE A 244 4.98 6.74 -18.11
CA PHE A 244 4.64 5.80 -17.06
C PHE A 244 3.72 6.46 -16.04
N GLY A 245 4.04 7.67 -15.58
CA GLY A 245 3.16 8.46 -14.73
C GLY A 245 2.02 9.07 -15.54
N ILE A 246 0.77 8.88 -15.10
CA ILE A 246 -0.36 9.64 -15.67
C ILE A 246 -0.46 11.06 -15.09
N ASN A 247 0.16 11.26 -13.92
CA ASN A 247 0.34 12.57 -13.31
C ASN A 247 1.84 12.92 -13.32
N ASN A 248 2.26 13.68 -14.32
CA ASN A 248 3.62 14.23 -14.42
C ASN A 248 3.75 15.60 -13.71
N LYS A 249 2.86 15.88 -12.75
CA LYS A 249 2.73 17.17 -12.06
C LYS A 249 2.72 18.35 -13.04
N HIS A 250 3.65 19.28 -12.86
CA HIS A 250 3.81 20.50 -13.66
C HIS A 250 4.96 20.41 -14.68
N TYR A 251 5.55 19.22 -14.87
CA TYR A 251 6.74 19.07 -15.70
C TYR A 251 6.38 18.95 -17.17
N LYS A 252 7.10 19.71 -17.99
CA LYS A 252 7.05 19.61 -19.44
C LYS A 252 8.09 18.60 -19.90
N PRO A 253 7.87 17.88 -21.02
CA PRO A 253 8.89 17.03 -21.60
C PRO A 253 10.22 17.77 -21.85
N SER A 254 10.17 19.06 -22.19
CA SER A 254 11.35 19.92 -22.39
C SER A 254 12.21 20.10 -21.14
N ASP A 255 11.65 19.91 -19.94
CA ASP A 255 12.38 20.03 -18.68
C ASP A 255 13.41 18.91 -18.51
N LEU A 256 13.25 17.81 -19.25
CA LEU A 256 14.24 16.74 -19.29
C LEU A 256 15.52 17.16 -20.00
N LEU A 257 15.51 18.13 -20.92
CA LEU A 257 16.68 18.52 -21.71
C LEU A 257 17.86 18.92 -20.81
N LEU A 258 19.04 18.36 -21.10
CA LEU A 258 20.27 18.70 -20.43
C LEU A 258 20.69 20.14 -20.79
N PRO A 259 21.44 20.84 -19.92
CA PRO A 259 21.90 22.20 -20.20
C PRO A 259 22.63 22.37 -21.55
N SER A 260 23.47 21.39 -21.92
CA SER A 260 24.18 21.37 -23.21
C SER A 260 23.23 21.28 -24.41
N GLU A 261 22.19 20.47 -24.31
CA GLU A 261 21.16 20.32 -25.35
C GLU A 261 20.37 21.62 -25.54
N LYS A 262 19.99 22.27 -24.43
CA LYS A 262 19.31 23.58 -24.45
C LYS A 262 20.17 24.64 -25.14
N GLN A 263 21.48 24.67 -24.86
CA GLN A 263 22.42 25.58 -25.52
C GLN A 263 22.55 25.31 -27.03
N ALA A 264 22.66 24.04 -27.43
CA ALA A 264 22.76 23.65 -28.83
C ALA A 264 21.51 24.08 -29.63
N ILE A 265 20.31 23.86 -29.08
CA ILE A 265 19.04 24.28 -29.69
C ILE A 265 18.99 25.81 -29.85
N LYS A 266 19.40 26.55 -28.82
CA LYS A 266 19.45 28.02 -28.86
C LYS A 266 20.39 28.51 -29.97
N TYR A 267 21.57 27.93 -30.09
CA TYR A 267 22.54 28.27 -31.13
C TYR A 267 22.00 28.01 -32.54
N GLN A 268 21.41 26.84 -32.78
CA GLN A 268 20.82 26.49 -34.08
C GLN A 268 19.71 27.47 -34.49
N LYS A 269 18.86 27.88 -33.54
CA LYS A 269 17.80 28.85 -33.80
C LYS A 269 18.35 30.21 -34.23
N LEU A 270 19.35 30.73 -33.50
CA LEU A 270 20.05 31.97 -33.83
C LEU A 270 20.70 31.91 -35.22
N HIS A 271 21.36 30.80 -35.55
CA HIS A 271 21.98 30.61 -36.85
C HIS A 271 20.96 30.66 -37.99
N LYS A 272 19.81 29.96 -37.82
CA LYS A 272 18.73 29.97 -38.81
C LYS A 272 18.16 31.38 -39.02
N GLU A 273 17.86 32.09 -37.94
CA GLU A 273 17.38 33.48 -38.01
C GLU A 273 18.38 34.41 -38.70
N THR A 274 19.67 34.23 -38.42
CA THR A 274 20.74 35.02 -39.05
C THR A 274 20.87 34.70 -40.54
N THR A 275 20.81 33.41 -40.89
CA THR A 275 20.85 32.95 -42.29
C THR A 275 19.66 33.48 -43.08
N ASP A 276 18.46 33.43 -42.51
CA ASP A 276 17.24 33.91 -43.17
C ASP A 276 17.23 35.44 -43.31
N LYS A 277 17.80 36.18 -42.34
CA LYS A 277 18.04 37.63 -42.48
C LYS A 277 19.02 37.93 -43.62
N LEU A 278 20.12 37.19 -43.72
CA LEU A 278 21.14 37.38 -44.76
C LEU A 278 20.64 37.04 -46.18
N LYS A 279 19.73 36.08 -46.34
CA LYS A 279 19.10 35.78 -47.65
C LYS A 279 18.34 36.97 -48.25
N ASN A 280 17.87 37.89 -47.42
CA ASN A 280 17.10 39.06 -47.83
C ASN A 280 17.96 40.32 -47.99
N VAL A 281 19.28 40.22 -47.82
CA VAL A 281 20.21 41.33 -48.05
C VAL A 281 20.71 41.26 -49.49
N THR A 282 20.23 42.18 -50.33
CA THR A 282 20.81 42.40 -51.66
C THR A 282 22.12 43.16 -51.51
N PHE A 283 23.24 42.48 -51.79
CA PHE A 283 24.53 43.16 -51.88
C PHE A 283 24.57 44.03 -53.14
N PRO A 284 25.08 45.28 -53.07
CA PRO A 284 25.30 46.08 -54.26
C PRO A 284 26.26 45.31 -55.19
N LYS A 285 25.91 45.24 -56.48
CA LYS A 285 26.80 44.67 -57.49
C LYS A 285 28.05 45.53 -57.57
N LEU A 286 29.22 44.88 -57.48
CA LEU A 286 30.52 45.48 -57.78
C LEU A 286 30.58 45.87 -59.26
#